data_AF-A0A3C0KSW2-F1
#
_entry.id   AF-A0A3C0KSW2-F1
#
_cell.length_a   1.000
_cell.length_b   1.000
_cell.length_c   1.000
_cell.angle_alpha   90.00
_cell.angle_beta   90.00
_cell.angle_gamma   90.00
#
_symmetry.space_group_name_H-M   'P 1'
#
loop_
_entity.id
_entity.type
_entity.pdbx_description
1 polymer ?
#
loop_
_entity_poly.entity_id
_entity_poly.type
_entity_poly.pdbx_seq_one_letter_code
_entity_poly.pdbx_strand_id
1 'polypeptide(L)'
;RANHRPNEMSGGQQQRVAIARALIGSPAIILADEPTGALDTKTGEEIMDLFQRLNREEGITVVIITHNPGLAEQCRRYVKIIDGMIYSE
;
A
#
# COMPACT_ATOMS: atom_id res chain seq x y z
N ARG A 1 -24.53 -4.90 -5.21
CA ARG A 1 -23.23 -4.76 -5.92
C ARG A 1 -22.24 -5.91 -5.60
N ALA A 2 -22.68 -7.02 -5.01
CA ALA A 2 -21.80 -8.13 -4.62
C ALA A 2 -21.31 -9.01 -5.79
N ASN A 3 -21.88 -8.85 -7.00
CA ASN A 3 -21.63 -9.73 -8.14
C ASN A 3 -20.74 -9.10 -9.23
N HIS A 4 -20.16 -7.92 -9.01
CA HIS A 4 -19.28 -7.31 -10.01
C HIS A 4 -17.98 -8.10 -10.14
N ARG A 5 -17.60 -8.38 -11.37
CA ARG A 5 -16.30 -8.98 -11.72
C ARG A 5 -15.21 -7.90 -11.68
N PRO A 6 -13.92 -8.25 -11.55
CA PRO A 6 -12.85 -7.27 -11.46
C PRO A 6 -12.88 -6.21 -12.57
N ASN A 7 -13.19 -6.62 -13.80
CA ASN A 7 -13.30 -5.75 -14.98
C ASN A 7 -14.51 -4.78 -14.96
N GLU A 8 -15.41 -4.91 -14.00
CA GLU A 8 -16.59 -4.04 -13.80
C GLU A 8 -16.41 -3.09 -12.61
N MET A 9 -15.24 -3.12 -11.97
CA MET A 9 -14.91 -2.32 -10.79
C MET A 9 -14.02 -1.14 -11.18
N SER A 10 -14.22 0.02 -10.54
CA SER A 10 -13.25 1.13 -10.66
C SER A 10 -11.91 0.74 -10.00
N GLY A 11 -10.82 1.42 -10.35
CA GLY A 11 -9.49 1.16 -9.75
C GLY A 11 -9.52 1.17 -8.21
N GLY A 12 -10.13 2.19 -7.60
CA GLY A 12 -10.30 2.26 -6.14
C GLY A 12 -11.25 1.21 -5.55
N GLN A 13 -12.12 0.57 -6.34
CA GLN A 13 -12.92 -0.56 -5.88
C GLN A 13 -12.10 -1.85 -5.90
N GLN A 14 -11.38 -2.12 -6.99
CA GLN A 14 -10.47 -3.28 -7.08
C GLN A 14 -9.44 -3.27 -5.95
N GLN A 15 -8.94 -2.08 -5.62
CA GLN A 15 -7.96 -1.91 -4.56
C GLN A 15 -8.52 -2.16 -3.16
N ARG A 16 -9.71 -1.65 -2.84
CA ARG A 16 -10.37 -1.96 -1.56
C ARG A 16 -10.61 -3.46 -1.40
N VAL A 17 -10.95 -4.16 -2.47
CA VAL A 17 -11.05 -5.63 -2.46
C VAL A 17 -9.69 -6.28 -2.25
N ALA A 18 -8.63 -5.79 -2.90
CA ALA A 18 -7.27 -6.30 -2.71
C ALA A 18 -6.80 -6.13 -1.25
N ILE A 19 -7.10 -5.00 -0.62
CA ILE A 19 -6.79 -4.76 0.79
C ILE A 19 -7.61 -5.65 1.71
N ALA A 20 -8.93 -5.73 1.50
CA ALA A 20 -9.79 -6.62 2.29
C ALA A 20 -9.31 -8.08 2.21
N ARG A 21 -8.89 -8.52 1.01
CA ARG A 21 -8.28 -9.84 0.80
C ARG A 21 -6.96 -10.00 1.54
N ALA A 22 -6.12 -8.97 1.58
CA ALA A 22 -4.86 -9.01 2.32
C ALA A 22 -5.10 -9.12 3.84
N LEU A 23 -6.15 -8.47 4.36
CA LEU A 23 -6.44 -8.39 5.79
C LEU A 23 -7.20 -9.59 6.37
N ILE A 24 -7.89 -10.37 5.55
CA ILE A 24 -8.82 -11.42 6.03
C ILE A 24 -8.18 -12.47 6.94
N GLY A 25 -6.87 -12.71 6.81
CA GLY A 25 -6.13 -13.67 7.61
C GLY A 25 -5.42 -13.09 8.84
N SER A 26 -5.68 -11.82 9.20
CA SER A 26 -4.93 -11.10 10.24
C SER A 26 -3.41 -11.24 10.06
N PRO A 27 -2.86 -10.82 8.91
CA PRO A 27 -1.46 -11.04 8.60
C PRO A 27 -0.56 -10.25 9.55
N ALA A 28 0.60 -10.82 9.90
CA ALA A 28 1.63 -10.08 10.61
C ALA A 28 2.32 -9.03 9.71
N ILE A 29 2.32 -9.24 8.39
CA ILE A 29 3.03 -8.41 7.41
C ILE A 29 2.18 -8.20 6.15
N ILE A 30 2.14 -6.96 5.66
CA ILE A 30 1.63 -6.58 4.34
C ILE A 30 2.81 -6.13 3.48
N LEU A 31 2.96 -6.76 2.32
CA LEU A 31 3.88 -6.31 1.26
C LEU A 31 3.05 -5.62 0.17
N ALA A 32 3.26 -4.32 -0.01
CA ALA A 32 2.53 -3.49 -0.95
C ALA A 32 3.48 -2.99 -2.05
N ASP A 33 3.40 -3.62 -3.22
CA ASP A 33 4.22 -3.27 -4.39
C ASP A 33 3.51 -2.24 -5.26
N GLU A 34 4.07 -1.02 -5.32
CA GLU A 34 3.50 0.15 -6.00
C GLU A 34 2.00 0.37 -5.76
N PRO A 35 1.55 0.43 -4.48
CA PRO A 35 0.13 0.38 -4.14
C PRO A 35 -0.67 1.59 -4.64
N THR A 36 -0.01 2.69 -4.99
CA THR A 36 -0.66 3.93 -5.44
C THR A 36 -0.33 4.27 -6.89
N GLY A 37 0.45 3.46 -7.61
CA GLY A 37 0.99 3.81 -8.93
C GLY A 37 -0.06 4.06 -10.02
N ALA A 38 -1.26 3.46 -9.88
CA ALA A 38 -2.37 3.61 -10.81
C ALA A 38 -3.51 4.52 -10.27
N LEU A 39 -3.27 5.24 -9.17
CA LEU A 39 -4.27 6.04 -8.49
C LEU A 39 -4.05 7.54 -8.67
N ASP A 40 -5.14 8.30 -8.58
CA ASP A 40 -5.06 9.73 -8.36
C ASP A 40 -4.52 10.06 -6.96
N THR A 41 -4.04 11.30 -6.78
CA THR A 41 -3.42 11.76 -5.53
C THR A 41 -4.29 11.50 -4.30
N LYS A 42 -5.59 11.81 -4.38
CA LYS A 42 -6.50 11.69 -3.24
C LYS A 42 -6.68 10.22 -2.85
N THR A 43 -6.93 9.35 -3.82
CA THR A 43 -7.06 7.92 -3.55
C THR A 43 -5.74 7.34 -3.03
N GLY A 44 -4.58 7.82 -3.50
CA GLY A 44 -3.27 7.44 -2.96
C GLY A 44 -3.09 7.80 -1.49
N GLU A 45 -3.51 8.99 -1.07
CA GLU A 45 -3.48 9.43 0.33
C GLU A 45 -4.38 8.55 1.22
N GLU A 46 -5.60 8.25 0.78
CA GLU A 46 -6.53 7.37 1.52
C GLU A 46 -5.93 5.97 1.78
N ILE A 47 -5.14 5.45 0.83
CA ILE A 47 -4.46 4.17 0.94
C ILE A 47 -3.29 4.23 1.93
N MET A 48 -2.51 5.32 1.88
CA MET A 48 -1.42 5.53 2.84
C MET A 48 -1.95 5.66 4.27
N ASP A 49 -3.04 6.40 4.47
CA ASP A 49 -3.70 6.51 5.77
C ASP A 49 -4.15 5.16 6.30
N LEU A 50 -4.69 4.31 5.44
CA LEU A 50 -5.09 2.95 5.80
C LEU A 50 -3.89 2.11 6.24
N PHE A 51 -2.79 2.10 5.48
CA PHE A 51 -1.58 1.35 5.86
C PHE A 51 -1.00 1.83 7.19
N GLN A 52 -0.94 3.14 7.38
CA GLN A 52 -0.48 3.71 8.64
C GLN A 52 -1.39 3.33 9.81
N ARG A 53 -2.70 3.31 9.61
CA ARG A 53 -3.67 2.87 10.63
C ARG A 53 -3.47 1.41 11.00
N LEU A 54 -3.38 0.53 10.01
CA LEU A 54 -3.12 -0.90 10.23
C LEU A 54 -1.81 -1.14 10.99
N ASN A 55 -0.77 -0.37 10.69
CA ASN A 55 0.49 -0.45 11.41
C ASN A 55 0.37 0.02 12.87
N ARG A 56 -0.29 1.16 13.11
CA ARG A 56 -0.39 1.77 14.45
C ARG A 56 -1.39 1.06 15.36
N GLU A 57 -2.54 0.66 14.83
CA GLU A 57 -3.67 0.16 15.62
C GLU A 57 -3.66 -1.36 15.73
N GLU A 58 -3.30 -2.06 14.65
CA GLU A 58 -3.35 -3.53 14.59
C GLU A 58 -1.95 -4.17 14.74
N GLY A 59 -0.88 -3.37 14.78
CA GLY A 59 0.49 -3.86 14.91
C GLY A 59 1.02 -4.57 13.66
N ILE A 60 0.34 -4.44 12.52
CA ILE A 60 0.73 -5.08 11.26
C ILE A 60 1.96 -4.39 10.69
N THR A 61 3.00 -5.14 10.33
CA THR A 61 4.15 -4.56 9.63
C THR A 61 3.77 -4.28 8.18
N VAL A 62 3.95 -3.05 7.71
CA VAL A 62 3.70 -2.70 6.31
C VAL A 62 5.03 -2.36 5.63
N VAL A 63 5.33 -3.06 4.53
CA VAL A 63 6.45 -2.77 3.65
C VAL A 63 5.89 -2.27 2.34
N ILE A 64 6.28 -1.05 1.95
CA ILE A 64 5.83 -0.41 0.73
C ILE A 64 7.03 -0.31 -0.22
N ILE A 65 6.86 -0.80 -1.44
CA ILE A 65 7.77 -0.57 -2.55
C ILE A 65 7.19 0.56 -3.38
N THR A 66 7.96 1.63 -3.57
CA THR A 66 7.53 2.76 -4.40
C THR A 66 8.70 3.50 -5.03
N HIS A 67 8.48 4.06 -6.21
CA HIS A 67 9.34 5.07 -6.82
C HIS A 67 8.96 6.52 -6.45
N ASN A 68 7.90 6.74 -5.66
CA ASN A 68 7.45 8.08 -5.26
C ASN A 68 8.12 8.54 -3.94
N PRO A 69 9.01 9.55 -3.97
CA PRO A 69 9.69 10.04 -2.77
C PRO A 69 8.75 10.60 -1.71
N GLY A 70 7.70 11.33 -2.13
CA GLY A 70 6.73 11.92 -1.19
C GLY A 70 5.94 10.86 -0.42
N LEU A 71 5.71 9.68 -1.02
CA LEU A 71 5.09 8.56 -0.34
C LEU A 71 6.05 7.84 0.61
N ALA A 72 7.33 7.73 0.21
CA ALA A 72 8.38 7.22 1.08
C ALA A 72 8.60 8.10 2.31
N GLU A 73 8.50 9.43 2.18
CA GLU A 73 8.61 10.40 3.28
C GLU A 73 7.48 10.29 4.32
N GLN A 74 6.31 9.79 3.92
CA GLN A 74 5.21 9.50 4.86
C GLN A 74 5.46 8.24 5.70
N CYS A 75 6.41 7.39 5.31
CA CYS A 75 6.76 6.20 6.06
C CYS A 75 7.67 6.55 7.25
N ARG A 76 7.60 5.76 8.32
CA ARG A 76 8.47 5.94 9.51
C ARG A 76 9.96 5.90 9.17
N ARG A 77 10.32 5.11 8.17
CA ARG A 77 11.66 4.99 7.59
C ARG A 77 11.53 4.52 6.16
N TYR A 78 12.50 4.83 5.33
CA TYR A 78 12.65 4.24 4.00
C TYR A 78 14.09 3.76 3.81
N VAL A 79 14.27 2.86 2.84
CA VAL A 79 15.57 2.37 2.40
C VAL A 79 15.66 2.66 0.91
N LYS A 80 16.72 3.34 0.46
CA LYS A 80 16.97 3.54 -0.97
C LYS A 80 17.70 2.31 -1.51
N ILE A 81 17.24 1.79 -2.64
CA ILE A 81 17.91 0.70 -3.36
C ILE A 81 18.35 1.27 -4.72
N ILE A 82 19.64 1.14 -5.02
CA ILE A 82 20.25 1.59 -6.28
C ILE A 82 21.12 0.45 -6.80
N ASP A 83 20.93 0.05 -8.06
CA ASP A 83 21.68 -1.04 -8.71
C ASP A 83 21.72 -2.35 -7.89
N GLY A 84 20.58 -2.68 -7.25
CA GLY A 84 20.44 -3.89 -6.43
C GLY A 84 21.09 -3.80 -5.04
N MET A 85 21.67 -2.65 -4.68
CA MET A 85 22.35 -2.42 -3.41
C MET A 85 21.54 -1.49 -2.51
N ILE A 86 21.55 -1.76 -1.21
CA ILE A 86 21.01 -0.82 -0.21
C ILE A 86 21.96 0.37 -0.13
N TYR A 87 21.44 1.55 -0.47
CA TYR A 87 22.16 2.80 -0.36
C TYR A 87 21.92 3.40 1.03
N SER A 88 22.99 3.45 1.84
CA SER A 88 23.04 4.25 3.05
C SER A 88 23.81 5.53 2.75
N GLU A 89 23.19 6.69 2.94
CA GLU A 89 23.91 7.97 3.04
C GLU A 89 24.80 7.99 4.29
#